data_AF-A0A351NWX2-F1
#
_entry.id   AF-A0A351NWX2-F1
#
_cell.length_a   1.000
_cell.length_b   1.000
_cell.length_c   1.000
_cell.angle_alpha   90.00
_cell.angle_beta   90.00
_cell.angle_gamma   90.00
#
_symmetry.space_group_name_H-M   'P 1'
#
loop_
_entity.id
_entity.type
_entity.pdbx_description
1 polymer ?
#
loop_
_entity_poly.entity_id
_entity_poly.type
_entity_poly.pdbx_seq_one_letter_code
_entity_poly.pdbx_strand_id
1 'polypeptide(L)' 'MPQIIKKADIAQYTGHVCEPTPWFEVTQEQVNEFADCTIDRQFIHIDPVAAAKTPFGGTIAHGFLTLSMLSYFS' A
#
# COMPACT_ATOMS: atom_id res chain seq x y z
N MET A 1 17.89 1.37 11.52
CA MET A 1 18.94 0.54 10.87
C MET A 1 18.37 -0.86 10.73
N PRO A 2 18.49 -1.51 9.56
CA PRO A 2 17.95 -2.84 9.36
C PRO A 2 18.65 -3.85 10.29
N GLN A 3 17.86 -4.69 10.96
CA GLN A 3 18.38 -5.80 11.75
C GLN A 3 18.71 -6.96 10.82
N ILE A 4 19.99 -7.34 10.75
CA ILE A 4 20.43 -8.46 9.92
C ILE A 4 20.15 -9.76 10.68
N ILE A 5 19.25 -10.59 10.13
CA ILE A 5 18.95 -11.92 10.65
C ILE A 5 19.68 -12.96 9.80
N LYS A 6 20.43 -13.86 10.43
CA LYS A 6 21.04 -14.98 9.69
C LYS A 6 19.93 -15.95 9.27
N LYS A 7 20.05 -16.51 8.07
CA LYS A 7 19.09 -17.48 7.52
C LYS A 7 18.72 -18.60 8.52
N ALA A 8 19.71 -19.12 9.27
CA ALA A 8 19.51 -20.20 10.24
C ALA A 8 18.64 -19.79 11.45
N ASP A 9 18.56 -18.49 11.75
CA ASP A 9 17.90 -17.97 12.95
C ASP A 9 16.47 -17.47 12.67
N ILE A 10 16.02 -17.43 11.41
CA ILE A 10 14.69 -16.89 11.01
C ILE A 10 13.54 -17.51 11.80
N ALA A 11 13.58 -18.82 12.05
CA ALA A 11 12.49 -19.51 12.76
C ALA A 11 12.26 -18.96 14.19
N GLN A 12 13.30 -18.39 14.82
CA GLN A 12 13.25 -17.80 16.16
C GLN A 12 12.42 -16.50 16.21
N TYR A 13 12.10 -15.92 15.05
CA TYR A 13 11.33 -14.68 14.95
C TYR A 13 9.82 -14.92 14.74
N THR A 14 9.36 -16.17 14.84
CA THR A 14 7.92 -16.46 14.83
C THR A 14 7.24 -15.75 16.01
N GLY A 15 6.25 -14.90 15.72
CA GLY A 15 5.57 -14.09 16.74
C GLY A 15 6.32 -12.83 17.16
N HIS A 16 7.46 -12.51 16.53
CA HIS A 16 8.15 -11.25 16.75
C HIS A 16 7.30 -10.08 16.24
N VAL A 17 7.15 -9.05 17.08
CA VAL A 17 6.45 -7.82 16.74
C VAL A 17 7.50 -6.81 16.28
N CYS A 18 7.42 -6.41 15.01
CA CYS A 18 8.29 -5.37 14.46
C CYS A 18 7.79 -3.98 14.89
N GLU A 19 8.73 -3.05 15.05
CA GLU A 19 8.39 -1.64 15.21
C GLU A 19 7.72 -1.10 13.93
N PRO A 20 6.77 -0.17 14.04
CA PRO A 20 6.13 0.43 12.88
C PRO A 20 7.13 1.26 12.06
N THR A 21 6.93 1.33 10.75
CA THR A 21 7.67 2.25 9.88
C THR A 21 7.24 3.70 10.12
N PRO A 22 8.03 4.68 9.66
CA PRO A 22 7.50 6.03 9.47
C PRO A 22 6.24 6.02 8.60
N TRP A 23 5.38 7.01 8.82
CA TRP A 23 4.20 7.22 7.99
C TRP A 23 4.61 7.48 6.53
N PHE A 24 3.80 6.96 5.62
CA PHE A 24 3.91 7.19 4.19
C PHE A 24 2.61 7.82 3.69
N GLU A 25 2.73 8.95 3.00
CA GLU A 25 1.58 9.62 2.38
C GLU A 25 1.32 9.01 1.00
N VAL A 26 0.14 8.43 0.81
CA VAL A 26 -0.30 7.91 -0.49
C VAL A 26 -0.93 9.05 -1.27
N THR A 27 -0.36 9.38 -2.42
CA THR A 27 -0.86 10.46 -3.27
C THR A 27 -1.81 9.94 -4.36
N GLN A 28 -2.69 10.82 -4.85
CA GLN A 28 -3.57 10.49 -5.99
C GLN A 28 -2.77 10.17 -7.26
N GLU A 29 -1.60 10.77 -7.44
CA GLU A 29 -0.71 10.49 -8.58
C GLU A 29 -0.27 9.02 -8.58
N GLN A 30 0.20 8.50 -7.44
CA GLN A 30 0.57 7.09 -7.32
C GLN A 30 -0.62 6.14 -7.54
N VAL A 31 -1.81 6.53 -7.06
CA VAL A 31 -3.03 5.76 -7.30
C VAL A 31 -3.34 5.69 -8.80
N ASN A 32 -3.20 6.81 -9.51
CA ASN A 32 -3.43 6.88 -10.96
C ASN A 32 -2.38 6.08 -11.74
N GLU A 33 -1.10 6.18 -11.38
CA GLU A 33 -0.02 5.39 -12.01
C GLU A 33 -0.22 3.89 -11.81
N PHE A 34 -0.69 3.49 -10.63
CA PHE A 34 -1.00 2.10 -10.35
C PHE A 34 -2.20 1.59 -11.17
N ALA A 35 -3.23 2.43 -11.36
CA ALA A 35 -4.35 2.14 -12.25
C ALA A 35 -3.88 1.90 -13.69
N ASP A 36 -2.92 2.70 -14.18
CA ASP A 36 -2.33 2.53 -15.51
C ASP A 36 -1.48 1.27 -15.61
N CYS A 37 -0.66 0.98 -14.60
CA CYS A 37 0.21 -0.18 -14.56
C CYS A 37 -0.57 -1.51 -14.53
N THR A 38 -1.68 -1.54 -13.80
CA THR A 38 -2.46 -2.76 -13.55
C THR A 38 -3.71 -2.87 -14.41
N ILE A 39 -4.02 -1.84 -15.21
CA ILE A 39 -5.22 -1.76 -16.05
C ILE A 39 -6.52 -1.74 -15.20
N ASP A 40 -6.42 -1.57 -13.89
CA ASP A 40 -7.56 -1.35 -13.01
C ASP A 40 -7.91 0.14 -13.03
N ARG A 41 -8.81 0.53 -13.94
CA ARG A 41 -9.29 1.91 -14.06
C ARG A 41 -10.66 2.12 -13.40
N GLN A 42 -10.96 1.37 -12.34
CA GLN A 42 -12.24 1.51 -11.64
C GLN A 42 -12.39 2.93 -11.08
N PHE A 43 -13.56 3.54 -11.31
CA PHE A 43 -13.77 4.97 -11.04
C PHE A 43 -13.52 5.40 -9.59
N ILE A 44 -13.68 4.48 -8.62
CA ILE A 44 -13.42 4.76 -7.20
C ILE A 44 -11.96 5.10 -6.91
N HIS A 45 -11.04 4.79 -7.83
CA HIS A 45 -9.61 5.09 -7.69
C HIS A 45 -9.22 6.37 -8.43
N ILE A 46 -9.82 6.66 -9.58
CA ILE A 46 -9.29 7.65 -10.54
C ILE A 46 -10.21 8.84 -10.84
N ASP A 47 -11.50 8.77 -10.48
CA ASP A 47 -12.48 9.84 -10.77
C ASP A 47 -13.00 10.45 -9.46
N PRO A 48 -12.49 11.62 -9.03
CA PRO A 48 -12.94 12.28 -7.81
C PRO A 48 -14.44 12.63 -7.79
N VAL A 49 -15.02 12.96 -8.95
CA VAL A 49 -16.42 13.39 -9.04
C VAL A 49 -17.36 12.20 -8.91
N ALA A 50 -17.03 11.08 -9.55
CA ALA A 50 -17.79 9.85 -9.43
C ALA A 50 -17.58 9.20 -8.04
N ALA A 51 -16.34 9.16 -7.55
CA ALA A 51 -15.99 8.56 -6.27
C ALA A 51 -16.64 9.29 -5.08
N ALA A 52 -16.76 10.62 -5.14
CA ALA A 52 -17.45 11.42 -4.11
C ALA A 52 -18.93 11.04 -3.93
N LYS A 53 -19.57 10.39 -4.91
CA LYS A 53 -20.96 9.93 -4.85
C LYS A 53 -21.11 8.54 -4.21
N THR A 54 -19.99 7.90 -3.87
CA THR A 54 -19.97 6.60 -3.20
C THR A 54 -19.93 6.77 -1.67
N PRO A 55 -20.14 5.69 -0.89
CA PRO A 55 -19.98 5.74 0.56
C PRO A 55 -18.58 6.16 1.05
N PHE A 56 -17.56 6.16 0.18
CA PHE A 56 -16.20 6.58 0.52
C PHE A 56 -16.02 8.09 0.57
N GLY A 57 -16.90 8.87 -0.10
CA GLY A 57 -16.84 10.34 -0.10
C GLY A 57 -15.68 10.96 -0.89
N GLY A 58 -14.85 10.13 -1.56
CA GLY A 58 -13.72 10.55 -2.38
C GLY A 58 -13.05 9.34 -3.03
N THR A 59 -11.96 9.57 -3.75
CA THR A 59 -11.13 8.50 -4.28
C THR A 59 -10.48 7.71 -3.16
N ILE A 60 -10.25 6.41 -3.41
CA ILE A 60 -9.52 5.53 -2.50
C ILE A 60 -8.37 4.86 -3.25
N ALA A 61 -7.31 4.49 -2.54
CA ALA A 61 -6.23 3.70 -3.13
C ALA A 61 -6.71 2.29 -3.54
N HIS A 62 -5.99 1.68 -4.49
CA HIS A 62 -6.18 0.26 -4.80
C HIS A 62 -5.75 -0.59 -3.60
N GLY A 63 -6.52 -1.62 -3.26
CA GLY A 63 -6.10 -2.58 -2.22
C GLY A 63 -4.75 -3.26 -2.57
N PHE A 64 -4.52 -3.52 -3.86
CA PHE A 64 -3.25 -4.07 -4.34
C PHE A 64 -2.10 -3.06 -4.32
N LEU A 65 -2.36 -1.75 -4.42
CA LEU A 65 -1.34 -0.73 -4.17
C LEU A 65 -0.87 -0.84 -2.72
N THR A 66 -1.79 -0.83 -1.74
CA THR A 66 -1.45 -1.00 -0.32
C THR A 66 -0.65 -2.29 -0.06
N LEU A 67 -1.05 -3.42 -0.65
CA LEU A 67 -0.32 -4.68 -0.52
C LEU A 67 1.10 -4.60 -1.10
N SER A 68 1.26 -3.95 -2.26
CA SER A 68 2.55 -3.82 -2.95
C SER A 68 3.58 -3.00 -2.15
N MET A 69 3.11 -2.10 -1.27
CA MET A 69 3.98 -1.26 -0.43
C MET A 69 4.75 -2.06 0.62
N LEU A 70 4.42 -3.34 0.88
CA LEU A 70 5.18 -4.19 1.80
C LEU A 70 6.67 -4.25 1.43
N SER A 71 7.02 -4.22 0.14
CA SER A 71 8.41 -4.21 -0.33
C SER A 71 9.14 -2.88 -0.05
N TYR A 72 8.40 -1.78 0.07
CA TYR A 72 8.97 -0.48 0.43
C TYR A 72 9.21 -0.38 1.95
N PHE A 73 8.37 -1.05 2.75
CA PHE A 73 8.43 -1.05 4.21
C PHE A 73 9.33 -2.14 4.81
N SER A 74 9.85 -3.07 4.00
CA SER A 74 10.69 -4.20 4.43
C SER A 74 12.13 -3.82 4.75
#